data_AF-A0A7S0IY20-F1
#
_entry.id   AF-A0A7S0IY20-F1
#
_cell.length_a   1.000
_cell.length_b   1.000
_cell.length_c   1.000
_cell.angle_alpha   90.00
_cell.angle_beta   90.00
_cell.angle_gamma   90.00
#
_symmetry.space_group_name_H-M   'P 1'
#
loop_
_entity.id
_entity.type
_entity.pdbx_description
1 polymer ?
#
loop_
_entity_poly.entity_id
_entity_poly.type
_entity_poly.pdbx_seq_one_letter_code
_entity_poly.pdbx_strand_id
1 'polypeptide(L)'
;INLMEAHFDRDFSRVRRSGLGCENAGEADDAQQVASHYNSLSDRHRSLTSGSDILHVRNLHNFIKAVLIGQHMQRGWSVLDLACGKGGDMLKFKNGGCMQYVGVDIAMMSVRDAISRYNGRSGRASMPFAATFIAADFCDEALGEAIPPQMHFHLVSCQFAVHYAFSSEARALAMLRNVSCRLLPGGFFVGSMPDARVLVRRLREAPELEFGNSCYRVVFNEAHASKRFPAGDPFGIAYRFTMTEAVDDCQEFLVPLPVLCKLAEQFDLALEYAHNFTDFFCEQCGGHRMRVAEGGRLMRD
;
A
#
# COMPACT_ATOMS: atom_id res chain seq x y z
N ILE A 1 -15.16 -22.73 13.43
CA ILE A 1 -13.91 -22.01 13.09
C ILE A 1 -13.47 -22.57 11.75
N ASN A 2 -13.36 -21.74 10.72
CA ASN A 2 -13.22 -22.21 9.34
C ASN A 2 -11.88 -22.92 9.14
N LEU A 3 -11.79 -23.96 8.29
CA LEU A 3 -10.56 -24.76 8.09
C LEU A 3 -9.32 -23.87 7.85
N MET A 4 -9.48 -22.82 7.04
CA MET A 4 -8.43 -21.87 6.70
C MET A 4 -7.99 -20.97 7.87
N GLU A 5 -8.91 -20.60 8.78
CA GLU A 5 -8.54 -19.88 10.01
C GLU A 5 -7.70 -20.78 10.93
N ALA A 6 -8.09 -22.06 11.05
CA ALA A 6 -7.37 -23.03 11.88
C ALA A 6 -5.98 -23.40 11.31
N HIS A 7 -5.84 -23.49 9.98
CA HIS A 7 -4.54 -23.67 9.33
C HIS A 7 -3.64 -22.45 9.54
N PHE A 8 -4.17 -21.25 9.37
CA PHE A 8 -3.42 -20.02 9.53
C PHE A 8 -2.90 -19.82 10.97
N ASP A 9 -3.71 -20.09 12.00
CA ASP A 9 -3.24 -19.99 13.39
C ASP A 9 -2.10 -20.99 13.69
N ARG A 10 -2.12 -22.18 13.07
CA ARG A 10 -1.03 -23.17 13.18
C ARG A 10 0.24 -22.70 12.45
N ASP A 11 0.11 -22.24 11.22
CA ASP A 11 1.27 -21.82 10.40
C ASP A 11 1.91 -20.54 10.96
N PHE A 12 1.10 -19.59 11.45
CA PHE A 12 1.61 -18.38 12.09
C PHE A 12 2.45 -18.68 13.35
N SER A 13 2.00 -19.63 14.19
CA SER A 13 2.75 -20.02 15.39
C SER A 13 4.13 -20.62 15.08
N ARG A 14 4.33 -21.11 13.86
CA ARG A 14 5.59 -21.66 13.35
C ARG A 14 6.50 -20.57 12.77
N VAL A 15 5.95 -19.63 11.98
CA VAL A 15 6.70 -18.47 11.43
C VAL A 15 7.23 -17.54 12.52
N ARG A 16 6.51 -17.40 13.65
CA ARG A 16 6.98 -16.59 14.77
C ARG A 16 8.25 -17.13 15.45
N ARG A 17 8.61 -18.41 15.24
CA ARG A 17 9.82 -19.04 15.84
C ARG A 17 11.08 -18.84 15.00
N SER A 18 10.98 -18.44 13.74
CA SER A 18 12.14 -18.23 12.86
C SER A 18 12.77 -16.84 12.93
N GLY A 19 12.22 -15.92 13.74
CA GLY A 19 12.79 -14.58 13.94
C GLY A 19 12.50 -13.66 12.75
N LEU A 20 11.90 -12.49 13.02
CA LEU A 20 11.79 -11.39 12.07
C LEU A 20 13.21 -10.86 11.86
N GLY A 21 13.76 -11.01 10.65
CA GLY A 21 15.17 -10.79 10.31
C GLY A 21 15.55 -9.32 10.21
N CYS A 22 15.19 -8.49 11.19
CA CYS A 22 15.61 -7.09 11.23
C CYS A 22 17.01 -6.97 11.83
N GLU A 23 18.02 -6.71 11.00
CA GLU A 23 19.42 -6.53 11.45
C GLU A 23 19.64 -5.23 12.25
N ASN A 24 18.70 -4.27 12.18
CA ASN A 24 18.75 -2.99 12.91
C ASN A 24 17.54 -2.79 13.83
N ALA A 25 17.80 -2.45 15.10
CA ALA A 25 16.77 -2.26 16.13
C ALA A 25 15.79 -1.11 15.81
N GLY A 26 16.23 -0.04 15.14
CA GLY A 26 15.36 1.09 14.75
C GLY A 26 14.37 0.74 13.64
N GLU A 27 14.78 -0.09 12.68
CA GLU A 27 13.93 -0.54 11.58
C GLU A 27 12.84 -1.52 12.04
N ALA A 28 13.20 -2.40 12.97
CA ALA A 28 12.25 -3.30 13.63
C ALA A 28 11.17 -2.51 14.40
N ASP A 29 11.56 -1.39 15.02
CA ASP A 29 10.64 -0.54 15.77
C ASP A 29 9.65 0.16 14.83
N ASP A 30 10.09 0.76 13.73
CA ASP A 30 9.22 1.40 12.74
C ASP A 30 8.15 0.44 12.19
N ALA A 31 8.57 -0.76 11.77
CA ALA A 31 7.65 -1.78 11.26
C ALA A 31 6.63 -2.23 12.33
N GLN A 32 7.08 -2.39 13.57
CA GLN A 32 6.22 -2.77 14.69
C GLN A 32 5.23 -1.66 15.09
N GLN A 33 5.62 -0.39 14.96
CA GLN A 33 4.73 0.75 15.16
C GLN A 33 3.62 0.77 14.11
N VAL A 34 3.95 0.58 12.83
CA VAL A 34 2.97 0.48 11.74
C VAL A 34 1.99 -0.67 11.97
N ALA A 35 2.50 -1.85 12.33
CA ALA A 35 1.66 -3.02 12.63
C ALA A 35 0.70 -2.75 13.80
N SER A 36 1.20 -2.12 14.87
CA SER A 36 0.41 -1.76 16.05
C SER A 36 -0.68 -0.73 15.71
N HIS A 37 -0.33 0.27 14.90
CA HIS A 37 -1.27 1.29 14.40
C HIS A 37 -2.45 0.64 13.68
N TYR A 38 -2.21 -0.18 12.66
CA TYR A 38 -3.28 -0.83 11.88
C TYR A 38 -4.09 -1.86 12.67
N ASN A 39 -3.45 -2.58 13.60
CA ASN A 39 -4.17 -3.49 14.50
C ASN A 39 -5.18 -2.73 15.39
N SER A 40 -4.86 -1.49 15.81
CA SER A 40 -5.75 -0.66 16.63
C SER A 40 -6.94 -0.05 15.86
N LEU A 41 -6.85 0.01 14.53
CA LEU A 41 -7.90 0.54 13.64
C LEU A 41 -8.99 -0.50 13.29
N SER A 42 -9.10 -1.62 14.01
CA SER A 42 -9.99 -2.74 13.70
C SER A 42 -11.45 -2.33 13.48
N ASP A 43 -11.95 -1.32 14.22
CA ASP A 43 -13.37 -0.95 14.24
C ASP A 43 -13.77 0.26 13.37
N ARG A 44 -12.86 1.22 13.11
CA ARG A 44 -13.23 2.50 12.45
C ARG A 44 -13.55 2.38 10.95
N HIS A 45 -13.00 1.39 10.26
CA HIS A 45 -13.12 1.25 8.80
C HIS A 45 -14.43 0.61 8.28
N ARG A 46 -15.26 0.05 9.18
CA ARG A 46 -16.43 -0.77 8.79
C ARG A 46 -17.69 0.03 8.45
N SER A 47 -17.82 1.30 8.82
CA SER A 47 -19.02 2.09 8.52
C SER A 47 -18.71 3.57 8.25
N LEU A 48 -18.09 3.88 7.12
CA LEU A 48 -18.25 5.24 6.58
C LEU A 48 -19.69 5.34 6.06
N THR A 49 -20.46 6.28 6.61
CA THR A 49 -21.85 6.53 6.19
C THR A 49 -21.86 7.66 5.17
N SER A 50 -23.03 7.98 4.61
CA SER A 50 -23.19 9.14 3.71
C SER A 50 -22.80 10.48 4.34
N GLY A 51 -22.58 10.54 5.66
CA GLY A 51 -22.10 11.72 6.37
C GLY A 51 -20.59 11.73 6.71
N SER A 52 -19.81 10.73 6.27
CA SER A 52 -18.36 10.70 6.55
C SER A 52 -17.59 11.66 5.65
N ASP A 53 -16.72 12.47 6.24
CA ASP A 53 -15.96 13.54 5.57
C ASP A 53 -15.04 13.00 4.46
N ILE A 54 -14.58 11.76 4.60
CA ILE A 54 -13.65 11.12 3.66
C ILE A 54 -14.31 10.11 2.71
N LEU A 55 -15.64 10.00 2.68
CA LEU A 55 -16.33 9.01 1.85
C LEU A 55 -15.98 9.15 0.36
N HIS A 56 -15.99 10.38 -0.17
CA HIS A 56 -15.66 10.66 -1.57
C HIS A 56 -14.21 10.35 -1.89
N VAL A 57 -13.28 10.66 -0.98
CA VAL A 57 -11.86 10.34 -1.12
C VAL A 57 -11.65 8.82 -1.16
N ARG A 58 -12.31 8.07 -0.27
CA ARG A 58 -12.26 6.60 -0.28
C ARG A 58 -12.82 6.02 -1.58
N ASN A 59 -13.91 6.59 -2.10
CA ASN A 59 -14.50 6.15 -3.37
C ASN A 59 -13.55 6.41 -4.54
N LEU A 60 -12.93 7.60 -4.58
CA LEU A 60 -11.89 7.93 -5.57
C LEU A 60 -10.70 6.97 -5.47
N HIS A 61 -10.16 6.72 -4.28
CA HIS A 61 -9.06 5.77 -4.07
C HIS A 61 -9.44 4.36 -4.54
N ASN A 62 -10.67 3.90 -4.23
CA ASN A 62 -11.14 2.60 -4.71
C ASN A 62 -11.32 2.54 -6.22
N PHE A 63 -11.80 3.61 -6.84
CA PHE A 63 -11.90 3.73 -8.30
C PHE A 63 -10.52 3.64 -8.94
N ILE A 64 -9.57 4.46 -8.50
CA ILE A 64 -8.19 4.47 -9.03
C ILE A 64 -7.58 3.08 -8.95
N LYS A 65 -7.67 2.42 -7.78
CA LYS A 65 -7.19 1.05 -7.60
C LYS A 65 -7.90 0.04 -8.51
N ALA A 66 -9.21 0.17 -8.69
CA ALA A 66 -9.97 -0.73 -9.55
C ALA A 66 -9.53 -0.61 -11.01
N VAL A 67 -9.31 0.61 -11.51
CA VAL A 67 -8.85 0.84 -12.87
C VAL A 67 -7.40 0.39 -13.05
N LEU A 68 -6.50 0.77 -12.13
CA LEU A 68 -5.09 0.36 -12.15
C LEU A 68 -4.95 -1.17 -12.18
N ILE A 69 -5.62 -1.88 -11.26
CA ILE A 69 -5.61 -3.35 -11.24
C ILE A 69 -6.24 -3.91 -12.51
N GLY A 70 -7.37 -3.36 -12.96
CA GLY A 70 -8.06 -3.83 -14.16
C GLY A 70 -7.23 -3.72 -15.44
N GLN A 71 -6.39 -2.69 -15.56
CA GLN A 71 -5.50 -2.49 -16.70
C GLN A 71 -4.33 -3.48 -16.74
N HIS A 72 -3.88 -3.97 -15.58
CA HIS A 72 -2.70 -4.84 -15.44
C HIS A 72 -3.05 -6.26 -15.03
N MET A 73 -4.31 -6.66 -15.16
CA MET A 73 -4.79 -7.98 -14.76
C MET A 73 -5.43 -8.68 -15.95
N GLN A 74 -5.20 -9.99 -16.07
CA GLN A 74 -5.89 -10.84 -17.03
C GLN A 74 -6.51 -12.04 -16.32
N ARG A 75 -7.52 -12.65 -16.97
CA ARG A 75 -8.15 -13.86 -16.47
C ARG A 75 -7.14 -15.00 -16.36
N GLY A 76 -7.18 -15.73 -15.25
CA GLY A 76 -6.28 -16.85 -14.99
C GLY A 76 -4.98 -16.46 -14.28
N TRP A 77 -4.73 -15.18 -14.03
CA TRP A 77 -3.49 -14.72 -13.43
C TRP A 77 -3.41 -14.99 -11.92
N SER A 78 -2.18 -15.12 -11.45
CA SER A 78 -1.79 -15.25 -10.05
C SER A 78 -1.32 -13.90 -9.51
N VAL A 79 -1.77 -13.53 -8.31
CA VAL A 79 -1.53 -12.23 -7.67
C VAL A 79 -0.82 -12.38 -6.33
N LEU A 80 0.21 -11.56 -6.10
CA LEU A 80 0.77 -11.28 -4.77
C LEU A 80 0.35 -9.88 -4.34
N ASP A 81 -0.39 -9.77 -3.24
CA ASP A 81 -0.93 -8.52 -2.70
C ASP A 81 -0.18 -8.18 -1.40
N LEU A 82 0.82 -7.30 -1.52
CA LEU A 82 1.65 -6.82 -0.42
C LEU A 82 0.92 -5.70 0.34
N ALA A 83 0.94 -5.77 1.67
CA ALA A 83 0.13 -4.95 2.56
C ALA A 83 -1.37 -5.05 2.20
N CYS A 84 -1.88 -6.28 2.08
CA CYS A 84 -3.27 -6.54 1.65
C CYS A 84 -4.32 -5.99 2.62
N GLY A 85 -3.91 -5.62 3.83
CA GLY A 85 -4.77 -5.16 4.91
C GLY A 85 -5.89 -6.14 5.17
N LYS A 86 -7.11 -5.60 5.35
CA LYS A 86 -8.34 -6.37 5.57
C LYS A 86 -8.92 -6.96 4.27
N GLY A 87 -8.10 -7.15 3.23
CA GLY A 87 -8.52 -7.67 1.92
C GLY A 87 -9.43 -6.71 1.15
N GLY A 88 -9.07 -5.42 1.12
CA GLY A 88 -9.83 -4.34 0.42
C GLY A 88 -9.97 -4.55 -1.09
N ASP A 89 -8.96 -5.17 -1.70
CA ASP A 89 -8.81 -5.24 -3.14
C ASP A 89 -9.12 -6.62 -3.73
N MET A 90 -9.42 -7.63 -2.88
CA MET A 90 -9.82 -8.98 -3.33
C MET A 90 -10.98 -8.98 -4.33
N LEU A 91 -11.94 -8.07 -4.20
CA LEU A 91 -13.04 -7.96 -5.18
C LEU A 91 -12.55 -7.46 -6.55
N LYS A 92 -11.52 -6.60 -6.58
CA LYS A 92 -10.90 -6.11 -7.82
C LYS A 92 -10.19 -7.25 -8.53
N PHE A 93 -9.42 -8.05 -7.79
CA PHE A 93 -8.77 -9.26 -8.32
C PHE A 93 -9.78 -10.32 -8.77
N LYS A 94 -10.88 -10.53 -8.01
CA LYS A 94 -11.99 -11.39 -8.43
C LYS A 94 -12.56 -10.94 -9.77
N ASN A 95 -12.83 -9.66 -9.93
CA ASN A 95 -13.39 -9.11 -11.17
C ASN A 95 -12.41 -9.22 -12.35
N GLY A 96 -11.10 -9.13 -12.09
CA GLY A 96 -10.04 -9.41 -13.06
C GLY A 96 -9.87 -10.89 -13.42
N GLY A 97 -10.59 -11.80 -12.76
CA GLY A 97 -10.51 -13.24 -12.99
C GLY A 97 -9.25 -13.89 -12.42
N CYS A 98 -8.80 -13.42 -11.26
CA CYS A 98 -7.73 -14.04 -10.48
C CYS A 98 -7.97 -15.54 -10.28
N MET A 99 -6.92 -16.35 -10.41
CA MET A 99 -6.93 -17.80 -10.17
C MET A 99 -6.28 -18.16 -8.83
N GLN A 100 -5.19 -17.49 -8.48
CA GLN A 100 -4.43 -17.73 -7.26
C GLN A 100 -4.03 -16.39 -6.63
N TYR A 101 -4.22 -16.26 -5.32
CA TYR A 101 -3.97 -15.04 -4.56
C TYR A 101 -3.09 -15.33 -3.36
N VAL A 102 -2.08 -14.50 -3.12
CA VAL A 102 -1.31 -14.48 -1.87
C VAL A 102 -1.43 -13.10 -1.27
N GLY A 103 -2.04 -12.99 -0.09
CA GLY A 103 -2.13 -11.75 0.67
C GLY A 103 -1.09 -11.71 1.79
N VAL A 104 -0.26 -10.68 1.82
CA VAL A 104 0.75 -10.46 2.86
C VAL A 104 0.43 -9.17 3.60
N ASP A 105 0.42 -9.21 4.93
CA ASP A 105 0.30 -7.99 5.74
C ASP A 105 1.01 -8.15 7.08
N ILE A 106 1.64 -7.09 7.57
CA ILE A 106 2.37 -7.11 8.84
C ILE A 106 1.40 -7.21 10.04
N ALA A 107 0.18 -6.69 9.90
CA ALA A 107 -0.82 -6.67 10.95
C ALA A 107 -1.66 -7.97 10.94
N MET A 108 -1.34 -8.86 11.87
CA MET A 108 -2.07 -10.13 12.09
C MET A 108 -3.61 -9.99 12.10
N MET A 109 -4.14 -8.95 12.76
CA MET A 109 -5.59 -8.76 12.82
C MET A 109 -6.17 -8.37 11.45
N SER A 110 -5.43 -7.62 10.64
CA SER A 110 -5.80 -7.31 9.26
C SER A 110 -5.87 -8.59 8.42
N VAL A 111 -4.88 -9.48 8.54
CA VAL A 111 -4.87 -10.77 7.84
C VAL A 111 -6.07 -11.64 8.22
N ARG A 112 -6.40 -11.73 9.52
CA ARG A 112 -7.59 -12.45 9.99
C ARG A 112 -8.89 -11.89 9.40
N ASP A 113 -9.02 -10.57 9.36
CA ASP A 113 -10.16 -9.90 8.73
C ASP A 113 -10.22 -10.18 7.22
N ALA A 114 -9.08 -10.25 6.54
CA ALA A 114 -9.00 -10.62 5.13
C ALA A 114 -9.45 -12.07 4.89
N ILE A 115 -9.01 -13.03 5.72
CA ILE A 115 -9.46 -14.43 5.69
C ILE A 115 -10.98 -14.52 5.91
N SER A 116 -11.51 -13.79 6.88
CA SER A 116 -12.95 -13.71 7.16
C SER A 116 -13.73 -13.22 5.94
N ARG A 117 -13.23 -12.17 5.26
CA ARG A 117 -13.81 -11.64 4.02
C ARG A 117 -13.71 -12.62 2.86
N TYR A 118 -12.57 -13.28 2.68
CA TYR A 118 -12.35 -14.30 1.65
C TYR A 118 -13.38 -15.43 1.76
N ASN A 119 -13.67 -15.85 2.99
CA ASN A 119 -14.62 -16.91 3.31
C ASN A 119 -16.11 -16.52 3.18
N GLY A 120 -16.43 -15.28 2.80
CA GLY A 120 -17.82 -14.86 2.61
C GLY A 120 -18.59 -14.60 3.93
N ARG A 121 -17.91 -14.31 5.04
CA ARG A 121 -18.62 -13.92 6.27
C ARG A 121 -19.43 -12.62 6.08
N SER A 122 -20.50 -12.50 6.85
CA SER A 122 -21.46 -11.38 6.83
C SER A 122 -22.29 -11.27 5.54
N GLY A 123 -22.77 -12.41 5.01
CA GLY A 123 -23.72 -12.44 3.89
C GLY A 123 -23.11 -12.17 2.51
N ARG A 124 -21.78 -12.22 2.39
CA ARG A 124 -21.07 -12.05 1.11
C ARG A 124 -20.76 -13.42 0.50
N ALA A 125 -20.72 -13.50 -0.83
CA ALA A 125 -20.18 -14.69 -1.48
C ALA A 125 -18.68 -14.83 -1.16
N SER A 126 -18.21 -16.08 -0.99
CA SER A 126 -16.78 -16.35 -0.89
C SER A 126 -16.05 -15.95 -2.18
N MET A 127 -14.73 -15.78 -2.06
CA MET A 127 -13.88 -15.53 -3.22
C MET A 127 -13.66 -16.83 -4.00
N PRO A 128 -13.68 -16.80 -5.34
CA PRO A 128 -13.65 -18.00 -6.16
C PRO A 128 -12.24 -18.54 -6.44
N PHE A 129 -11.19 -17.84 -6.04
CA PHE A 129 -9.78 -18.18 -6.32
C PHE A 129 -9.12 -18.89 -5.13
N ALA A 130 -8.09 -19.68 -5.40
CA ALA A 130 -7.25 -20.24 -4.33
C ALA A 130 -6.49 -19.12 -3.63
N ALA A 131 -6.43 -19.12 -2.29
CA ALA A 131 -5.78 -18.07 -1.53
C ALA A 131 -4.87 -18.59 -0.42
N THR A 132 -3.73 -17.92 -0.25
CA THR A 132 -2.84 -18.06 0.91
C THR A 132 -2.71 -16.69 1.58
N PHE A 133 -2.66 -16.67 2.90
CA PHE A 133 -2.50 -15.45 3.68
C PHE A 133 -1.30 -15.59 4.61
N ILE A 134 -0.45 -14.57 4.64
CA ILE A 134 0.81 -14.56 5.38
C ILE A 134 0.86 -13.30 6.24
N ALA A 135 1.11 -13.47 7.54
CA ALA A 135 1.39 -12.34 8.42
C ALA A 135 2.90 -12.13 8.51
N ALA A 136 3.41 -11.16 7.77
CA ALA A 136 4.84 -10.86 7.65
C ALA A 136 5.06 -9.40 7.22
N ASP A 137 6.23 -8.85 7.53
CA ASP A 137 6.69 -7.60 6.94
C ASP A 137 7.08 -7.87 5.47
N PHE A 138 6.55 -7.07 4.55
CA PHE A 138 6.88 -7.22 3.13
C PHE A 138 8.29 -6.74 2.77
N CYS A 139 8.97 -6.06 3.69
CA CYS A 139 10.38 -5.69 3.61
C CYS A 139 11.30 -6.73 4.28
N ASP A 140 10.78 -7.82 4.86
CA ASP A 140 11.61 -8.89 5.43
C ASP A 140 12.15 -9.78 4.31
N GLU A 141 13.47 -9.97 4.24
CA GLU A 141 14.09 -10.83 3.22
C GLU A 141 13.61 -12.29 3.29
N ALA A 142 13.14 -12.74 4.46
CA ALA A 142 12.59 -14.08 4.64
C ALA A 142 11.17 -14.25 4.04
N LEU A 143 10.52 -13.18 3.55
CA LEU A 143 9.19 -13.30 2.94
C LEU A 143 9.21 -14.29 1.76
N GLY A 144 10.28 -14.30 0.98
CA GLY A 144 10.46 -15.25 -0.11
C GLY A 144 10.32 -16.70 0.35
N GLU A 145 10.79 -17.05 1.56
CA GLU A 145 10.73 -18.41 2.11
C GLU A 145 9.34 -18.77 2.67
N ALA A 146 8.57 -17.76 3.12
CA ALA A 146 7.21 -17.94 3.60
C ALA A 146 6.22 -18.25 2.47
N ILE A 147 6.54 -17.85 1.23
CA ILE A 147 5.76 -18.16 0.03
C ILE A 147 6.22 -19.52 -0.53
N PRO A 148 5.30 -20.46 -0.82
CA PRO A 148 5.66 -21.74 -1.42
C PRO A 148 6.57 -21.56 -2.67
N PRO A 149 7.75 -22.23 -2.75
CA PRO A 149 8.76 -21.95 -3.77
C PRO A 149 8.29 -22.01 -5.23
N GLN A 150 7.28 -22.83 -5.50
CA GLN A 150 6.68 -22.99 -6.81
C GLN A 150 5.75 -21.83 -7.23
N MET A 151 5.31 -21.00 -6.30
CA MET A 151 4.40 -19.89 -6.58
C MET A 151 5.17 -18.71 -7.20
N HIS A 152 4.73 -18.32 -8.39
CA HIS A 152 5.14 -17.11 -9.09
C HIS A 152 3.89 -16.34 -9.49
N PHE A 153 4.04 -15.03 -9.69
CA PHE A 153 2.93 -14.11 -9.86
C PHE A 153 3.06 -13.35 -11.17
N HIS A 154 1.91 -13.14 -11.80
CA HIS A 154 1.82 -12.29 -12.99
C HIS A 154 1.67 -10.81 -12.58
N LEU A 155 1.09 -10.59 -11.40
CA LEU A 155 0.85 -9.27 -10.84
C LEU A 155 1.28 -9.25 -9.36
N VAL A 156 2.16 -8.33 -9.02
CA VAL A 156 2.44 -7.94 -7.62
C VAL A 156 1.79 -6.58 -7.39
N SER A 157 0.98 -6.45 -6.34
CA SER A 157 0.26 -5.23 -5.97
C SER A 157 0.73 -4.74 -4.60
N CYS A 158 1.03 -3.44 -4.45
CA CYS A 158 1.36 -2.81 -3.18
C CYS A 158 0.66 -1.45 -3.06
N GLN A 159 -0.55 -1.45 -2.48
CA GLN A 159 -1.43 -0.27 -2.46
C GLN A 159 -1.30 0.51 -1.16
N PHE A 160 -0.99 1.80 -1.25
CA PHE A 160 -0.80 2.70 -0.10
C PHE A 160 0.22 2.17 0.93
N ALA A 161 1.31 1.54 0.48
CA ALA A 161 2.27 0.93 1.41
C ALA A 161 3.75 1.03 0.99
N VAL A 162 4.06 1.35 -0.27
CA VAL A 162 5.46 1.43 -0.76
C VAL A 162 6.33 2.36 0.09
N HIS A 163 5.75 3.44 0.61
CA HIS A 163 6.46 4.42 1.45
C HIS A 163 6.97 3.86 2.78
N TYR A 164 6.40 2.78 3.31
CA TYR A 164 6.91 2.14 4.52
C TYR A 164 8.26 1.42 4.30
N ALA A 165 8.61 1.08 3.05
CA ALA A 165 9.90 0.51 2.72
C ALA A 165 11.03 1.54 2.71
N PHE A 166 10.71 2.84 2.61
CA PHE A 166 11.69 3.93 2.49
C PHE A 166 12.23 4.43 3.85
N SER A 167 11.95 3.72 4.94
CA SER A 167 12.61 3.99 6.23
C SER A 167 14.12 3.78 6.18
N SER A 168 14.60 2.86 5.33
CA SER A 168 16.02 2.69 5.02
C SER A 168 16.23 2.16 3.61
N GLU A 169 17.46 2.29 3.09
CA GLU A 169 17.82 1.72 1.79
C GLU A 169 17.69 0.19 1.80
N ALA A 170 18.12 -0.47 2.88
CA ALA A 170 18.06 -1.92 3.02
C ALA A 170 16.63 -2.45 2.89
N ARG A 171 15.65 -1.78 3.52
CA ARG A 171 14.23 -2.16 3.42
C ARG A 171 13.64 -1.93 2.04
N ALA A 172 14.01 -0.83 1.37
CA ALA A 172 13.60 -0.58 -0.01
C ALA A 172 14.13 -1.66 -0.97
N LEU A 173 15.41 -2.05 -0.81
CA LEU A 173 16.03 -3.14 -1.57
C LEU A 173 15.37 -4.49 -1.27
N ALA A 174 15.09 -4.79 0.00
CA ALA A 174 14.43 -6.03 0.40
C ALA A 174 13.00 -6.15 -0.16
N MET A 175 12.21 -5.07 -0.13
CA MET A 175 10.91 -5.01 -0.79
C MET A 175 11.04 -5.31 -2.29
N LEU A 176 11.97 -4.66 -3.00
CA LEU A 176 12.16 -4.86 -4.44
C LEU A 176 12.64 -6.28 -4.77
N ARG A 177 13.51 -6.87 -3.94
CA ARG A 177 13.88 -8.28 -4.04
C ARG A 177 12.67 -9.19 -3.89
N ASN A 178 11.83 -8.97 -2.87
CA ASN A 178 10.62 -9.75 -2.61
C ASN A 178 9.60 -9.65 -3.76
N VAL A 179 9.49 -8.47 -4.38
CA VAL A 179 8.68 -8.28 -5.59
C VAL A 179 9.28 -9.05 -6.77
N SER A 180 10.54 -8.78 -7.12
CA SER A 180 11.15 -9.28 -8.36
C SER A 180 11.37 -10.80 -8.33
N CYS A 181 11.81 -11.38 -7.21
CA CYS A 181 12.11 -12.82 -7.15
C CYS A 181 10.89 -13.73 -7.32
N ARG A 182 9.67 -13.19 -7.20
CA ARG A 182 8.41 -13.93 -7.39
C ARG A 182 7.60 -13.44 -8.59
N LEU A 183 8.03 -12.39 -9.26
CA LEU A 183 7.36 -11.87 -10.45
C LEU A 183 7.80 -12.68 -11.68
N LEU A 184 6.84 -13.12 -12.48
CA LEU A 184 7.13 -13.77 -13.75
C LEU A 184 7.74 -12.76 -14.75
N PRO A 185 8.61 -13.20 -15.67
CA PRO A 185 9.04 -12.35 -16.77
C PRO A 185 7.85 -11.76 -17.54
N GLY A 186 7.82 -10.44 -17.70
CA GLY A 186 6.71 -9.70 -18.32
C GLY A 186 5.50 -9.49 -17.40
N GLY A 187 5.58 -9.88 -16.12
CA GLY A 187 4.60 -9.51 -15.11
C GLY A 187 4.70 -8.05 -14.69
N PHE A 188 3.70 -7.59 -13.93
CA PHE A 188 3.61 -6.19 -13.49
C PHE A 188 3.77 -6.05 -11.98
N PHE A 189 4.48 -5.01 -11.56
CA PHE A 189 4.43 -4.50 -10.19
C PHE A 189 3.65 -3.18 -10.20
N VAL A 190 2.48 -3.17 -9.55
CA VAL A 190 1.62 -1.99 -9.43
C VAL A 190 1.50 -1.54 -7.99
N GLY A 191 1.43 -0.23 -7.77
CA GLY A 191 1.29 0.29 -6.42
C GLY A 191 0.79 1.72 -6.37
N SER A 192 0.54 2.18 -5.16
CA SER A 192 0.18 3.58 -4.90
C SER A 192 0.86 4.08 -3.63
N MET A 193 1.31 5.33 -3.67
CA MET A 193 2.04 5.96 -2.57
C MET A 193 1.89 7.49 -2.65
N PRO A 194 2.14 8.22 -1.55
CA PRO A 194 2.24 9.67 -1.57
C PRO A 194 3.33 10.16 -2.55
N ASP A 195 3.03 11.20 -3.34
CA ASP A 195 4.01 11.82 -4.24
C ASP A 195 4.93 12.76 -3.44
N ALA A 196 6.19 12.36 -3.26
CA ALA A 196 7.18 13.13 -2.53
C ALA A 196 7.36 14.56 -3.06
N ARG A 197 7.18 14.80 -4.37
CA ARG A 197 7.27 16.15 -4.94
C ARG A 197 6.14 17.04 -4.43
N VAL A 198 4.93 16.49 -4.32
CA VAL A 198 3.76 17.21 -3.79
C VAL A 198 3.94 17.49 -2.31
N LEU A 199 4.40 16.51 -1.53
CA LEU A 199 4.66 16.67 -0.09
C LEU A 199 5.71 17.75 0.17
N VAL A 200 6.87 17.66 -0.51
CA VAL A 200 7.96 18.64 -0.36
C VAL A 200 7.54 20.03 -0.83
N ARG A 201 6.79 20.13 -1.93
CA ARG A 201 6.25 21.40 -2.41
C ARG A 201 5.35 22.04 -1.35
N ARG A 202 4.37 21.30 -0.82
CA ARG A 202 3.43 21.81 0.20
C ARG A 202 4.14 22.18 1.49
N LEU A 203 5.12 21.39 1.92
CA LEU A 203 5.94 21.72 3.09
C LEU A 203 6.67 23.07 2.90
N ARG A 204 7.26 23.31 1.73
CA ARG A 204 7.97 24.56 1.41
C ARG A 204 7.06 25.77 1.32
N GLU A 205 5.83 25.58 0.87
CA GLU A 205 4.80 26.64 0.80
C GLU A 205 4.19 26.95 2.18
N ALA A 206 4.18 25.98 3.10
CA ALA A 206 3.67 26.17 4.46
C ALA A 206 4.59 27.11 5.28
N PRO A 207 4.05 27.91 6.23
CA PRO A 207 4.87 28.66 7.17
C PRO A 207 5.60 27.73 8.13
N GLU A 208 4.90 26.74 8.68
CA GLU A 208 5.40 25.79 9.67
C GLU A 208 5.83 24.46 9.01
N LEU A 209 6.22 23.47 9.82
CA LEU A 209 6.50 22.10 9.39
C LEU A 209 5.24 21.23 9.26
N GLU A 210 4.08 21.87 9.18
CA GLU A 210 2.78 21.24 9.09
C GLU A 210 1.97 21.82 7.93
N PHE A 211 1.24 20.96 7.22
CA PHE A 211 0.22 21.37 6.26
C PHE A 211 -0.92 20.36 6.21
N GLY A 212 -2.10 20.81 5.82
CA GLY A 212 -3.29 19.97 5.83
C GLY A 212 -4.57 20.74 5.52
N ASN A 213 -5.69 20.08 5.76
CA ASN A 213 -7.02 20.66 5.81
C ASN A 213 -7.90 19.81 6.75
N SER A 214 -9.22 19.99 6.70
CA SER A 214 -10.17 19.23 7.54
C SER A 214 -10.15 17.72 7.33
N CYS A 215 -9.62 17.23 6.19
CA CYS A 215 -9.60 15.80 5.85
C CYS A 215 -8.25 15.12 6.13
N TYR A 216 -7.14 15.85 6.09
CA TYR A 216 -5.82 15.28 6.29
C TYR A 216 -4.83 16.29 6.88
N ARG A 217 -3.78 15.79 7.54
CA ARG A 217 -2.69 16.58 8.08
C ARG A 217 -1.37 15.83 7.87
N VAL A 218 -0.33 16.58 7.50
CA VAL A 218 1.05 16.11 7.36
C VAL A 218 1.94 16.96 8.24
N VAL A 219 2.76 16.33 9.09
CA VAL A 219 3.70 17.01 9.99
C VAL A 219 5.11 16.44 9.79
N PHE A 220 6.07 17.30 9.46
CA PHE A 220 7.49 16.97 9.45
C PHE A 220 8.11 17.33 10.80
N ASN A 221 9.14 16.59 11.23
CA ASN A 221 9.84 16.89 12.47
C ASN A 221 10.91 17.99 12.28
N GLU A 222 11.47 18.48 13.39
CA GLU A 222 12.48 19.55 13.42
C GLU A 222 13.77 19.22 12.65
N ALA A 223 14.08 17.94 12.40
CA ALA A 223 15.21 17.57 11.55
C ALA A 223 15.04 18.09 10.10
N HIS A 224 13.81 18.45 9.72
CA HIS A 224 13.47 18.99 8.42
C HIS A 224 13.12 20.50 8.45
N ALA A 225 13.48 21.23 9.52
CA ALA A 225 13.26 22.67 9.69
C ALA A 225 13.76 23.52 8.51
N SER A 226 14.87 23.11 7.86
CA SER A 226 15.41 23.81 6.70
C SER A 226 14.59 23.64 5.41
N LYS A 227 13.64 22.70 5.38
CA LYS A 227 12.82 22.30 4.22
C LYS A 227 13.67 21.94 2.98
N ARG A 228 14.91 21.51 3.23
CA ARG A 228 15.89 21.03 2.25
C ARG A 228 16.19 19.57 2.55
N PHE A 229 16.23 18.76 1.48
CA PHE A 229 16.43 17.33 1.56
C PHE A 229 17.68 16.97 0.74
N PRO A 230 18.66 16.29 1.34
CA PRO A 230 19.91 15.96 0.66
C PRO A 230 19.69 14.91 -0.43
N ALA A 231 20.30 15.11 -1.60
CA ALA A 231 20.22 14.13 -2.69
C ALA A 231 21.03 12.84 -2.42
N GLY A 232 22.03 12.91 -1.53
CA GLY A 232 22.90 11.80 -1.19
C GLY A 232 22.35 10.83 -0.15
N ASP A 233 21.27 11.20 0.55
CA ASP A 233 20.63 10.36 1.56
C ASP A 233 19.10 10.50 1.46
N PRO A 234 18.47 9.77 0.52
CA PRO A 234 17.04 9.91 0.21
C PRO A 234 16.12 9.02 1.07
N PHE A 235 16.66 8.32 2.08
CA PHE A 235 15.91 7.37 2.92
C PHE A 235 15.69 7.91 4.33
N GLY A 236 14.74 7.33 5.07
CA GLY A 236 14.47 7.69 6.47
C GLY A 236 13.88 9.09 6.66
N ILE A 237 13.53 9.80 5.59
CA ILE A 237 12.94 11.13 5.65
C ILE A 237 11.46 11.00 6.08
N ALA A 238 11.25 11.03 7.39
CA ALA A 238 9.97 10.74 8.02
C ALA A 238 9.04 11.96 8.08
N TYR A 239 7.74 11.69 7.97
CA TYR A 239 6.67 12.61 8.30
C TYR A 239 5.52 11.85 8.98
N ARG A 240 4.69 12.55 9.73
CA ARG A 240 3.48 11.99 10.34
C ARG A 240 2.27 12.35 9.52
N PHE A 241 1.46 11.36 9.18
CA PHE A 241 0.25 11.50 8.38
C PHE A 241 -1.00 11.18 9.21
N THR A 242 -1.97 12.07 9.13
CA THR A 242 -3.32 11.88 9.65
C THR A 242 -4.31 12.02 8.49
N MET A 243 -5.29 11.13 8.41
CA MET A 243 -6.46 11.26 7.55
C MET A 243 -7.70 10.96 8.37
N THR A 244 -8.62 11.93 8.42
CA THR A 244 -9.85 11.88 9.23
C THR A 244 -10.59 10.56 9.03
N GLU A 245 -10.98 9.90 10.12
CA GLU A 245 -11.66 8.60 10.15
C GLU A 245 -10.88 7.39 9.57
N ALA A 246 -9.66 7.57 9.06
CA ALA A 246 -8.90 6.51 8.39
C ALA A 246 -7.54 6.21 9.04
N VAL A 247 -6.66 7.19 9.12
CA VAL A 247 -5.27 7.04 9.59
C VAL A 247 -5.01 8.11 10.64
N ASP A 248 -4.36 7.76 11.73
CA ASP A 248 -4.19 8.66 12.87
C ASP A 248 -2.74 8.72 13.32
N ASP A 249 -2.04 9.80 12.93
CA ASP A 249 -0.66 10.09 13.35
C ASP A 249 0.33 8.96 13.00
N CYS A 250 0.20 8.41 11.80
CA CYS A 250 1.05 7.32 11.31
C CYS A 250 2.36 7.87 10.75
N GLN A 251 3.49 7.24 11.10
CA GLN A 251 4.79 7.59 10.53
C GLN A 251 4.93 6.99 9.12
N GLU A 252 5.23 7.85 8.15
CA GLU A 252 5.49 7.50 6.76
C GLU A 252 6.81 8.12 6.30
N PHE A 253 7.33 7.69 5.14
CA PHE A 253 8.62 8.15 4.62
C PHE A 253 8.49 8.69 3.20
N LEU A 254 9.25 9.75 2.89
CA LEU A 254 9.27 10.26 1.52
C LEU A 254 9.82 9.21 0.55
N VAL A 255 9.16 9.09 -0.59
CA VAL A 255 9.62 8.24 -1.71
C VAL A 255 9.95 9.10 -2.92
N PRO A 256 11.22 9.48 -3.12
CA PRO A 256 11.63 10.10 -4.37
C PRO A 256 11.50 9.08 -5.52
N LEU A 257 10.52 9.29 -6.40
CA LEU A 257 10.25 8.35 -7.51
C LEU A 257 11.50 8.01 -8.35
N PRO A 258 12.40 8.96 -8.70
CA PRO A 258 13.64 8.60 -9.42
C PRO A 258 14.55 7.64 -8.66
N VAL A 259 14.58 7.72 -7.32
CA VAL A 259 15.35 6.80 -6.47
C VAL A 259 14.71 5.42 -6.49
N LEU A 260 13.38 5.34 -6.32
CA LEU A 260 12.65 4.07 -6.44
C LEU A 260 12.91 3.40 -7.80
N CYS A 261 12.85 4.16 -8.90
CA CYS A 261 13.10 3.62 -10.24
C CYS A 261 14.54 3.09 -10.37
N LYS A 262 15.53 3.86 -9.92
CA LYS A 262 16.94 3.45 -9.97
C LYS A 262 17.23 2.20 -9.13
N LEU A 263 16.55 2.04 -7.98
CA LEU A 263 16.65 0.80 -7.21
C LEU A 263 15.98 -0.36 -7.95
N ALA A 264 14.79 -0.14 -8.50
CA ALA A 264 14.02 -1.16 -9.21
C ALA A 264 14.76 -1.70 -10.45
N GLU A 265 15.52 -0.86 -11.15
CA GLU A 265 16.38 -1.26 -12.28
C GLU A 265 17.42 -2.33 -11.89
N GLN A 266 17.87 -2.36 -10.63
CA GLN A 266 18.80 -3.39 -10.14
C GLN A 266 18.14 -4.78 -10.00
N PHE A 267 16.82 -4.84 -10.10
CA PHE A 267 16.00 -6.04 -9.96
C PHE A 267 15.22 -6.37 -11.25
N ASP A 268 15.72 -5.92 -12.41
CA ASP A 268 15.12 -6.14 -13.73
C ASP A 268 13.69 -5.58 -13.87
N LEU A 269 13.35 -4.57 -13.08
CA LEU A 269 12.09 -3.83 -13.17
C LEU A 269 12.31 -2.50 -13.89
N ALA A 270 11.48 -2.22 -14.88
CA ALA A 270 11.46 -0.94 -15.57
C ALA A 270 10.16 -0.19 -15.26
N LEU A 271 10.24 1.14 -15.08
CA LEU A 271 9.05 1.96 -14.91
C LEU A 271 8.26 2.01 -16.23
N GLU A 272 7.01 1.54 -16.20
CA GLU A 272 6.10 1.69 -17.34
C GLU A 272 5.44 3.08 -17.35
N TYR A 273 4.84 3.48 -16.23
CA TYR A 273 4.29 4.83 -16.05
C TYR A 273 4.16 5.20 -14.57
N ALA A 274 4.02 6.50 -14.31
CA ALA A 274 3.63 7.02 -13.00
C ALA A 274 2.76 8.28 -13.16
N HIS A 275 1.56 8.26 -12.57
CA HIS A 275 0.62 9.37 -12.63
C HIS A 275 0.25 9.85 -11.24
N ASN A 276 0.04 11.16 -11.10
CA ASN A 276 -0.69 11.69 -9.96
C ASN A 276 -2.14 11.19 -10.04
N PHE A 277 -2.78 10.96 -8.89
CA PHE A 277 -4.17 10.48 -8.81
C PHE A 277 -5.15 11.40 -9.57
N THR A 278 -4.95 12.72 -9.53
CA THR A 278 -5.80 13.66 -10.28
C THR A 278 -5.66 13.45 -11.79
N ASP A 279 -4.42 13.36 -12.28
CA ASP A 279 -4.15 13.17 -13.71
C ASP A 279 -4.67 11.82 -14.19
N PHE A 280 -4.41 10.75 -13.42
CA PHE A 280 -4.91 9.42 -13.72
C PHE A 280 -6.44 9.40 -13.77
N PHE A 281 -7.12 9.99 -12.78
CA PHE A 281 -8.58 10.06 -12.77
C PHE A 281 -9.13 10.81 -13.99
N CYS A 282 -8.56 11.98 -14.32
CA CYS A 282 -8.98 12.79 -15.47
C CYS A 282 -8.78 12.05 -16.80
N GLU A 283 -7.67 11.34 -16.96
CA GLU A 283 -7.37 10.54 -18.14
C GLU A 283 -8.39 9.41 -18.31
N GLN A 284 -8.67 8.65 -17.24
CA GLN A 284 -9.62 7.52 -17.28
C GLN A 284 -11.08 7.97 -17.46
N CYS A 285 -11.40 9.23 -17.17
CA CYS A 285 -12.74 9.80 -17.36
C CYS A 285 -12.91 10.53 -18.71
N GLY A 286 -11.96 10.46 -19.64
CA GLY A 286 -12.11 11.04 -20.99
C GLY A 286 -11.71 12.51 -21.13
N GLY A 287 -10.68 12.97 -20.41
CA GLY A 287 -9.86 14.10 -20.83
C GLY A 287 -10.48 15.50 -20.76
N HIS A 288 -11.51 15.73 -19.95
CA HIS A 288 -11.89 17.10 -19.61
C HIS A 288 -10.96 17.56 -18.49
N ARG A 289 -9.93 18.37 -18.83
CA ARG A 289 -9.18 19.14 -17.83
C ARG A 289 -10.17 20.03 -17.10
N MET A 290 -10.62 19.59 -15.93
CA MET A 290 -11.41 20.41 -15.02
C MET A 290 -10.51 21.55 -14.55
N ARG A 291 -10.58 22.70 -15.22
CA ARG A 291 -10.02 23.93 -14.68
C ARG A 291 -10.83 24.28 -13.44
N VAL A 292 -10.16 24.30 -12.29
CA VAL A 292 -10.74 24.90 -11.10
C VAL A 292 -10.83 26.39 -11.38
N ALA A 293 -12.02 26.88 -11.70
CA ALA A 293 -12.28 28.31 -11.77
C ALA A 293 -12.18 28.88 -10.34
N GLU A 294 -11.49 30.01 -10.19
CA GLU A 294 -11.57 30.83 -8.98
C GLU A 294 -13.06 31.09 -8.67
N GLY A 295 -13.54 30.58 -7.54
CA GLY A 295 -14.94 30.72 -7.12
C GLY A 295 -15.78 29.44 -7.06
N GLY A 296 -15.22 28.25 -7.26
CA GLY A 296 -15.85 27.01 -6.79
C GLY A 296 -17.17 26.60 -7.47
N ARG A 297 -17.47 27.09 -8.69
CA ARG A 297 -18.54 26.53 -9.53
C ARG A 297 -17.96 25.81 -10.74
N LEU A 298 -18.37 24.55 -10.87
CA LEU A 298 -18.22 23.77 -12.10
C LEU A 298 -19.18 24.32 -13.15
N MET A 299 -18.65 24.89 -14.23
CA MET A 299 -19.42 25.22 -15.43
C MET A 299 -19.07 24.20 -16.52
N ARG A 300 -20.10 23.73 -17.24
CA ARG A 300 -19.94 22.92 -18.46
C ARG A 300 -19.65 23.87 -19.62
N ASP A 301 -18.76 23.46 -20.53
CA ASP A 301 -18.78 23.99 -21.90
C ASP A 301 -20.04 23.49 -22.63
#